data_AF-A0A7C7XMG4-F1
#
_entry.id   AF-A0A7C7XMG4-F1
#
_cell.length_a   1.000
_cell.length_b   1.000
_cell.length_c   1.000
_cell.angle_alpha   90.00
_cell.angle_beta   90.00
_cell.angle_gamma   90.00
#
_symmetry.space_group_name_H-M   'P 1'
#
loop_
_entity.id
_entity.type
_entity.pdbx_description
1 polymer ?
#
loop_
_entity_poly.entity_id
_entity_poly.type
_entity_poly.pdbx_seq_one_letter_code
_entity_poly.pdbx_strand_id
1 'polypeptide(L)'
;MGHVSSPFNAPYAISKHGAVTLAETLFHELTTEGPTVGVTCLCPGSVNTNIANAMAARPSGSVGSAKGNLGNQILEISQRALLGGLDPAGVGDQVYDAVLGGDFWLFTDENWNAPIAARATEVAQRLQPQFQTPPLG
;
A
#
# COMPACT_ATOMS: atom_id res chain seq x y z
N MET A 1 -0.30 -1.14 -0.19
CA MET A 1 -1.07 -1.11 1.07
C MET A 1 -0.17 -1.04 2.29
N GLY A 2 -0.05 0.14 2.92
CA GLY A 2 0.69 0.35 4.18
C GLY A 2 -0.11 0.04 5.44
N HIS A 3 -1.22 -0.70 5.32
CA HIS A 3 -2.18 -0.94 6.40
C HIS A 3 -2.38 -2.42 6.74
N VAL A 4 -1.80 -3.33 5.95
CA VAL A 4 -1.91 -4.78 6.12
C VAL A 4 -0.54 -5.45 6.00
N SER A 5 -0.37 -6.59 6.67
CA SER A 5 0.90 -7.32 6.71
C SER A 5 0.81 -8.58 5.87
N SER A 6 1.10 -8.45 4.57
CA SER A 6 1.09 -9.59 3.65
C SER A 6 2.34 -10.48 3.82
N PRO A 7 2.21 -11.81 3.84
CA PRO A 7 3.33 -12.74 3.83
C PRO A 7 4.29 -12.47 2.65
N PHE A 8 5.57 -12.78 2.84
CA PHE A 8 6.63 -12.63 1.83
C PHE A 8 6.89 -11.18 1.34
N ASN A 9 6.25 -10.18 1.95
CA ASN A 9 6.39 -8.77 1.56
C ASN A 9 6.91 -7.87 2.70
N ALA A 10 7.60 -8.46 3.68
CA ALA A 10 7.96 -7.78 4.93
C ALA A 10 8.72 -6.44 4.75
N PRO A 11 9.77 -6.33 3.91
CA PRO A 11 10.46 -5.05 3.73
C PRO A 11 9.55 -3.96 3.15
N TYR A 12 8.72 -4.32 2.16
CA TYR A 12 7.74 -3.40 1.60
C TYR A 12 6.70 -2.99 2.64
N ALA A 13 6.14 -3.96 3.37
CA ALA A 13 5.12 -3.71 4.38
C ALA A 13 5.63 -2.79 5.49
N ILE A 14 6.86 -3.01 6.00
CA ILE A 14 7.49 -2.15 7.00
C ILE A 14 7.65 -0.73 6.45
N SER A 15 8.22 -0.59 5.25
CA SER A 15 8.45 0.73 4.65
C SER A 15 7.15 1.52 4.44
N LYS A 16 6.06 0.84 4.05
CA LYS A 16 4.77 1.49 3.78
C LYS A 16 3.99 1.79 5.05
N HIS A 17 4.07 0.96 6.10
CA HIS A 17 3.55 1.33 7.41
C HIS A 17 4.30 2.54 7.98
N GLY A 18 5.63 2.58 7.87
CA GLY A 18 6.43 3.72 8.31
C GLY A 18 6.06 5.02 7.58
N ALA A 19 5.83 4.95 6.28
CA ALA A 19 5.37 6.11 5.50
C ALA A 19 3.98 6.61 5.93
N VAL A 20 3.04 5.69 6.24
CA VAL A 20 1.70 6.04 6.76
C VAL A 20 1.83 6.75 8.11
N THR A 21 2.57 6.16 9.06
CA THR A 21 2.76 6.76 10.38
C THR A 21 3.45 8.12 10.31
N LEU A 22 4.43 8.29 9.40
CA LEU A 22 5.05 9.59 9.15
C LEU A 22 4.03 10.61 8.65
N ALA A 23 3.19 10.25 7.69
CA ALA A 23 2.16 11.15 7.16
C ALA A 23 1.15 11.57 8.23
N GLU A 24 0.67 10.64 9.06
CA GLU A 24 -0.23 10.93 10.19
C GLU A 24 0.41 11.89 11.19
N THR A 25 1.69 11.67 11.51
CA THR A 25 2.43 12.53 12.45
C THR A 25 2.59 13.95 11.88
N LEU A 26 3.01 14.05 10.62
CA LEU A 26 3.14 15.34 9.93
C LEU A 26 1.81 16.09 9.83
N PHE A 27 0.70 15.38 9.60
CA PHE A 27 -0.62 16.00 9.58
C PHE A 27 -0.91 16.70 10.92
N HIS A 28 -0.65 16.04 12.04
CA HIS A 28 -0.85 16.65 13.36
C HIS A 28 0.11 17.83 13.61
N GLU A 29 1.40 17.67 13.33
CA GLU A 29 2.41 18.71 13.56
C GLU A 29 2.13 19.98 12.72
N LEU A 30 1.83 19.81 11.43
CA LEU A 30 1.61 20.92 10.51
C LEU A 30 0.31 21.67 10.78
N THR A 31 -0.72 21.04 11.35
CA THR A 31 -1.91 21.78 11.79
C THR A 31 -1.61 22.83 12.85
N THR A 32 -0.50 22.68 13.61
CA THR A 32 -0.08 23.61 14.65
C THR A 32 1.04 24.54 14.16
N GLU A 33 2.08 23.97 13.53
CA GLU A 33 3.33 24.69 13.23
C GLU A 33 3.36 25.32 11.82
N GLY A 34 2.50 24.85 10.92
CA GLY A 34 2.49 25.29 9.52
C GLY A 34 1.11 25.12 8.88
N PRO A 35 0.06 25.80 9.38
CA PRO A 35 -1.35 25.51 9.05
C PRO A 35 -1.73 25.79 7.58
N THR A 36 -0.83 26.36 6.79
CA THR A 36 -0.99 26.56 5.34
C THR A 36 -0.50 25.37 4.51
N VAL A 37 0.09 24.35 5.14
CA VAL A 37 0.61 23.15 4.47
C VAL A 37 -0.28 21.94 4.83
N GLY A 38 -0.93 21.37 3.82
CA GLY A 38 -1.73 20.15 3.95
C GLY A 38 -0.90 18.87 3.76
N VAL A 39 -1.45 17.74 4.24
CA VAL A 39 -0.86 16.40 4.06
C VAL A 39 -1.94 15.45 3.55
N THR A 40 -1.63 14.70 2.50
CA THR A 40 -2.46 13.61 1.97
C THR A 40 -1.63 12.32 1.95
N CYS A 41 -2.18 11.26 2.54
CA CYS A 41 -1.63 9.91 2.52
C CYS A 41 -2.33 9.08 1.43
N LEU A 42 -1.68 8.94 0.28
CA LEU A 42 -2.11 8.06 -0.81
C LEU A 42 -1.88 6.58 -0.45
N CYS A 43 -2.96 5.82 -0.41
CA CYS A 43 -3.01 4.41 -0.03
C CYS A 43 -3.62 3.56 -1.18
N PRO A 44 -2.86 3.36 -2.27
CA PRO A 44 -3.41 2.80 -3.49
C PRO A 44 -3.45 1.28 -3.42
N GLY A 45 -4.49 0.70 -4.03
CA GLY A 45 -4.57 -0.71 -4.39
C GLY A 45 -3.59 -1.07 -5.52
N SER A 46 -3.99 -1.98 -6.40
CA SER A 46 -3.17 -2.31 -7.58
C SER A 46 -3.27 -1.20 -8.61
N VAL A 47 -2.13 -0.71 -9.09
CA VAL A 47 -2.04 0.31 -10.16
C VAL A 47 -1.10 -0.21 -11.25
N ASN A 48 -1.49 -0.06 -12.52
CA ASN A 48 -0.76 -0.53 -13.68
C ASN A 48 0.52 0.29 -13.92
N THR A 49 1.55 -0.03 -13.15
CA THR A 49 2.84 0.66 -13.14
C THR A 49 4.00 -0.32 -13.37
N ASN A 50 5.19 0.22 -13.57
CA ASN A 50 6.40 -0.57 -13.81
C ASN A 50 7.01 -1.21 -12.54
N ILE A 51 6.34 -1.14 -11.38
CA ILE A 51 6.89 -1.63 -10.10
C ILE A 51 7.18 -3.13 -10.11
N ALA A 52 6.37 -3.91 -10.83
CA ALA A 52 6.56 -5.36 -10.95
C ALA A 52 7.86 -5.72 -11.68
N ASN A 53 8.19 -4.96 -12.73
CA ASN A 53 9.43 -5.15 -13.48
C ASN A 53 10.65 -4.74 -12.65
N ALA A 54 10.53 -3.69 -11.83
CA ALA A 54 11.58 -3.33 -10.88
C ALA A 54 11.85 -4.42 -9.84
N MET A 55 10.81 -5.16 -9.42
CA MET A 55 10.97 -6.33 -8.54
C MET A 55 11.64 -7.51 -9.28
N ALA A 56 11.23 -7.77 -10.52
CA ALA A 56 11.78 -8.85 -11.35
C ALA A 56 13.23 -8.61 -11.79
N ALA A 57 13.63 -7.35 -11.97
CA ALA A 57 14.97 -6.97 -12.39
C ALA A 57 16.03 -7.10 -11.27
N ARG A 58 15.63 -7.47 -10.04
CA ARG A 58 16.57 -7.67 -8.93
C ARG A 58 17.52 -8.83 -9.24
N PRO A 59 18.85 -8.63 -9.14
CA PRO A 59 19.81 -9.71 -9.37
C PRO A 59 19.52 -10.93 -8.48
N SER A 60 19.65 -12.13 -9.05
CA SER A 60 19.48 -13.37 -8.29
C SER A 60 20.44 -13.40 -7.09
N GLY A 61 19.91 -13.74 -5.90
CA GLY A 61 20.68 -13.78 -4.65
C GLY A 61 20.72 -12.45 -3.90
N SER A 62 20.23 -11.35 -4.50
CA SER A 62 20.09 -10.06 -3.81
C SER A 62 18.97 -10.08 -2.76
N VAL A 63 19.02 -9.15 -1.81
CA VAL A 63 17.96 -8.99 -0.80
C VAL A 63 16.65 -8.61 -1.51
N GLY A 64 15.61 -9.42 -1.27
CA GLY A 64 14.30 -9.24 -1.89
C GLY A 64 14.18 -9.75 -3.33
N SER A 65 15.19 -10.45 -3.88
CA SER A 65 15.00 -11.20 -5.13
C SER A 65 14.06 -12.39 -4.89
N ALA A 66 13.29 -12.77 -5.92
CA ALA A 66 12.57 -14.03 -5.90
C ALA A 66 13.54 -15.20 -5.66
N LYS A 67 13.13 -16.19 -4.87
CA LYS A 67 13.92 -17.38 -4.54
C LYS A 67 13.07 -18.64 -4.71
N GLY A 68 13.57 -19.57 -5.52
CA GLY A 68 12.90 -20.84 -5.79
C GLY A 68 11.53 -20.67 -6.46
N ASN A 69 10.82 -21.79 -6.60
CA ASN A 69 9.54 -21.83 -7.33
C ASN A 69 8.46 -20.97 -6.67
N LEU A 70 8.37 -20.99 -5.34
CA LEU A 70 7.37 -20.20 -4.60
C LEU A 70 7.60 -18.69 -4.79
N GLY A 71 8.85 -18.22 -4.71
CA GLY A 71 9.17 -16.81 -4.92
C GLY A 71 8.83 -16.34 -6.34
N ASN A 72 9.08 -17.18 -7.34
CA ASN A 72 8.74 -16.88 -8.74
C ASN A 72 7.21 -16.81 -8.94
N GLN A 73 6.44 -17.74 -8.36
CA GLN A 73 4.97 -17.71 -8.44
C GLN A 73 4.39 -16.45 -7.78
N ILE A 74 4.92 -16.03 -6.63
CA ILE A 74 4.49 -14.80 -5.96
C ILE A 74 4.77 -13.57 -6.84
N LEU A 75 5.93 -13.53 -7.50
CA LEU A 75 6.30 -12.46 -8.42
C LEU A 75 5.34 -12.41 -9.62
N GLU A 76 5.03 -13.54 -10.24
CA GLU A 76 4.09 -13.64 -11.37
C GLU A 76 2.66 -13.22 -10.99
N ILE A 77 2.19 -13.60 -9.81
CA ILE A 77 0.88 -13.16 -9.29
C ILE A 77 0.88 -11.65 -9.10
N SER A 78 1.95 -11.10 -8.51
CA SER A 78 2.10 -9.66 -8.28
C SER A 78 2.12 -8.88 -9.60
N GLN A 79 2.83 -9.39 -10.62
CA GLN A 79 2.86 -8.81 -11.97
C GLN A 79 1.46 -8.75 -12.60
N ARG A 80 0.70 -9.86 -12.54
CA ARG A 80 -0.66 -9.90 -13.08
C ARG A 80 -1.61 -8.94 -12.34
N ALA A 81 -1.53 -8.90 -11.01
CA ALA A 81 -2.35 -7.99 -10.22
C ALA A 81 -2.09 -6.52 -10.56
N LEU A 82 -0.83 -6.15 -10.83
CA LEU A 82 -0.47 -4.79 -11.23
C LEU A 82 -0.93 -4.47 -12.65
N LEU A 83 -0.74 -5.38 -13.61
CA LEU A 83 -1.21 -5.20 -14.99
C LEU A 83 -2.74 -5.00 -15.08
N GLY A 84 -3.49 -5.70 -14.22
CA GLY A 84 -4.95 -5.53 -14.10
C GLY A 84 -5.38 -4.41 -13.15
N GLY A 85 -4.44 -3.61 -12.63
CA GLY A 85 -4.71 -2.52 -11.70
C GLY A 85 -5.29 -1.27 -12.38
N LEU A 86 -5.57 -0.25 -11.56
CA LEU A 86 -6.05 1.06 -12.00
C LEU A 86 -5.06 1.74 -12.96
N ASP A 87 -5.59 2.58 -13.84
CA ASP A 87 -4.80 3.46 -14.70
C ASP A 87 -4.06 4.51 -13.83
N PRO A 88 -2.72 4.62 -13.93
CA PRO A 88 -1.96 5.66 -13.25
C PRO A 88 -2.48 7.08 -13.47
N ALA A 89 -3.02 7.39 -14.66
CA ALA A 89 -3.56 8.72 -14.94
C ALA A 89 -4.79 9.02 -14.06
N GLY A 90 -5.74 8.07 -13.98
CA GLY A 90 -6.91 8.20 -13.12
C GLY A 90 -6.56 8.25 -11.63
N VAL A 91 -5.50 7.55 -11.20
CA VAL A 91 -4.98 7.72 -9.82
C VAL A 91 -4.39 9.12 -9.62
N GLY A 92 -3.77 9.70 -10.65
CA GLY A 92 -3.28 11.08 -10.62
C GLY A 92 -4.40 12.09 -10.42
N ASP A 93 -5.54 11.92 -11.10
CA ASP A 93 -6.72 12.77 -10.92
C ASP A 93 -7.26 12.68 -9.48
N GLN A 94 -7.35 11.48 -8.92
CA GLN A 94 -7.76 11.30 -7.51
C GLN A 94 -6.82 11.98 -6.51
N VAL A 95 -5.50 11.94 -6.77
CA VAL A 95 -4.52 12.65 -5.95
C VAL A 95 -4.71 14.16 -6.03
N TYR A 96 -4.92 14.68 -7.25
CA TYR A 96 -5.17 16.11 -7.46
C TYR A 96 -6.41 16.58 -6.68
N ASP A 97 -7.51 15.84 -6.78
CA ASP A 97 -8.76 16.17 -6.10
C ASP A 97 -8.60 16.11 -4.57
N ALA A 98 -7.96 15.07 -4.03
CA ALA A 98 -7.71 14.94 -2.60
C ALA A 98 -6.84 16.07 -2.03
N VAL A 99 -5.80 16.48 -2.77
CA VAL A 99 -4.93 17.60 -2.36
C VAL A 99 -5.70 18.92 -2.35
N LEU A 100 -6.56 19.17 -3.34
CA LEU A 100 -7.40 20.37 -3.36
C LEU A 100 -8.50 20.35 -2.29
N GLY A 101 -9.03 19.16 -2.00
CA GLY A 101 -10.04 18.95 -0.95
C GLY A 101 -9.48 19.04 0.47
N GLY A 102 -8.16 18.92 0.64
CA GLY A 102 -7.53 18.81 1.95
C GLY A 102 -7.77 17.45 2.62
N ASP A 103 -8.02 16.41 1.81
CA ASP A 103 -8.29 15.07 2.32
C ASP A 103 -6.99 14.40 2.77
N PHE A 104 -6.99 13.93 4.01
CA PHE A 104 -5.83 13.20 4.54
C PHE A 104 -5.77 11.76 3.98
N TRP A 105 -6.85 10.99 4.06
CA TRP A 105 -6.87 9.60 3.60
C TRP A 105 -7.34 9.50 2.15
N LEU A 106 -6.43 9.12 1.25
CA LEU A 106 -6.79 8.80 -0.14
C LEU A 106 -6.61 7.30 -0.41
N PHE A 107 -7.70 6.55 -0.36
CA PHE A 107 -7.76 5.17 -0.86
C PHE A 107 -8.30 5.17 -2.29
N THR A 108 -7.59 4.52 -3.22
CA THR A 108 -7.96 4.56 -4.65
C THR A 108 -9.09 3.61 -5.03
N ASP A 109 -9.40 2.67 -4.14
CA ASP A 109 -10.49 1.70 -4.24
C ASP A 109 -10.89 1.23 -2.82
N GLU A 110 -12.00 0.50 -2.72
CA GLU A 110 -12.55 0.01 -1.45
C GLU A 110 -12.17 -1.45 -1.15
N ASN A 111 -11.38 -2.10 -2.01
CA ASN A 111 -11.15 -3.55 -1.96
C ASN A 111 -10.45 -4.00 -0.68
N TRP A 112 -9.70 -3.09 -0.06
CA TRP A 112 -8.93 -3.35 1.16
C TRP A 112 -9.64 -2.94 2.45
N ASN A 113 -10.84 -2.34 2.39
CA ASN A 113 -11.55 -1.86 3.57
C ASN A 113 -11.79 -2.99 4.59
N ALA A 114 -12.28 -4.14 4.13
CA ALA A 114 -12.54 -5.30 5.00
C ALA A 114 -11.24 -5.89 5.62
N PRO A 115 -10.18 -6.18 4.84
CA PRO A 115 -8.89 -6.61 5.42
C PRO A 115 -8.28 -5.63 6.42
N ILE A 116 -8.39 -4.32 6.18
CA ILE A 116 -7.90 -3.28 7.09
C ILE A 116 -8.68 -3.32 8.40
N ALA A 117 -10.02 -3.34 8.33
CA ALA A 117 -10.89 -3.41 9.50
C ALA A 117 -10.67 -4.69 10.33
N ALA A 118 -10.46 -5.83 9.66
CA ALA A 118 -10.16 -7.10 10.30
C ALA A 118 -8.85 -7.02 11.09
N ARG A 119 -7.77 -6.53 10.48
CA ARG A 119 -6.48 -6.35 11.17
C ARG A 119 -6.62 -5.39 12.36
N ALA A 120 -7.35 -4.28 12.20
CA ALA A 120 -7.56 -3.34 13.30
C ALA A 120 -8.27 -4.01 14.49
N THR A 121 -9.25 -4.86 14.20
CA THR A 121 -9.97 -5.67 15.20
C THR A 121 -9.02 -6.66 15.88
N GLU A 122 -8.20 -7.39 15.12
CA GLU A 122 -7.21 -8.33 15.65
C GLU A 122 -6.24 -7.65 16.62
N VAL A 123 -5.72 -6.47 16.24
CA VAL A 123 -4.83 -5.68 17.08
C VAL A 123 -5.53 -5.25 18.37
N ALA A 124 -6.74 -4.70 18.27
CA ALA A 124 -7.52 -4.24 19.42
C ALA A 124 -7.85 -5.39 20.39
N GLN A 125 -8.14 -6.57 19.86
CA GLN A 125 -8.54 -7.75 20.62
C GLN A 125 -7.36 -8.67 21.00
N ARG A 126 -6.13 -8.34 20.59
CA ARG A 126 -4.92 -9.16 20.79
C ARG A 126 -5.05 -10.57 20.20
N LEU A 127 -5.71 -10.70 19.07
CA LEU A 127 -5.86 -11.96 18.34
C LEU A 127 -4.58 -12.29 17.56
N GLN A 128 -4.43 -13.57 17.19
CA GLN A 128 -3.39 -13.95 16.25
C GLN A 128 -3.64 -13.30 14.87
N PRO A 129 -2.61 -12.77 14.19
CA PRO A 129 -2.81 -12.13 12.89
C PRO A 129 -3.34 -13.10 11.84
N GLN A 130 -4.37 -12.69 11.10
CA GLN A 130 -4.84 -13.42 9.93
C GLN A 130 -4.74 -12.55 8.68
N PHE A 131 -3.98 -13.02 7.68
CA PHE A 131 -3.90 -12.31 6.42
C PHE A 131 -5.17 -12.56 5.60
N GLN A 132 -5.88 -11.48 5.29
CA GLN A 132 -7.04 -11.48 4.41
C GLN A 132 -6.68 -10.81 3.09
N THR A 133 -7.05 -11.44 1.98
CA THR A 133 -6.93 -10.84 0.65
C THR A 133 -8.17 -10.01 0.34
N PRO A 134 -8.05 -8.94 -0.46
CA PRO A 134 -9.21 -8.26 -1.01
C PRO A 134 -10.05 -9.23 -1.87
N PRO A 135 -11.34 -8.93 -2.13
CA PRO A 135 -12.13 -9.67 -3.08
C PRO A 135 -11.41 -9.76 -4.43
N LEU A 136 -11.38 -10.95 -5.02
CA LEU A 136 -11.05 -11.10 -6.43
C LEU A 136 -12.27 -10.60 -7.20
N GLY A 137 -12.16 -9.40 -7.80
CA GLY A 137 -13.16 -8.92 -8.75
C GLY A 137 -13.35 -9.88 -9.92
#